data_AF-A0A1C6E5C5-F1
#
_entry.id   AF-A0A1C6E5C5-F1
#
_cell.length_a   1.000
_cell.length_b   1.000
_cell.length_c   1.000
_cell.angle_alpha   90.00
_cell.angle_beta   90.00
_cell.angle_gamma   90.00
#
_symmetry.space_group_name_H-M   'P 1'
#
loop_
_entity.id
_entity.type
_entity.pdbx_description
1 polymer ?
#
loop_
_entity_poly.entity_id
_entity_poly.type
_entity_poly.pdbx_seq_one_letter_code
_entity_poly.pdbx_strand_id
1 'polypeptide(L)'
;MKFFKHLKTINHHKWLVMKHCFKAGLYKQGLLHDMSKYSPTEFWAGVKYYQGTRSPNDAEREDKGVSYAWLHHKGRNKHHLEYWIDYSLDKGKQMAGLKMPIKYVIEMFCDRVAASKNYNGDKYTDADAYNYYSRSKDHYMIHLETAVLLEKLLIMLRDKGEDETFAYIRKEILGKKK
;
A
#
# COMPACT_ATOMS: atom_id res chain seq x y z
N MET A 1 10.16 -25.03 4.65
CA MET A 1 10.69 -23.74 5.15
C MET A 1 10.00 -22.49 4.54
N LYS A 2 9.72 -22.43 3.23
CA LYS A 2 9.08 -21.26 2.59
C LYS A 2 7.75 -20.82 3.23
N PHE A 3 6.92 -21.78 3.65
CA PHE A 3 5.65 -21.54 4.35
C PHE A 3 5.80 -20.56 5.53
N PHE A 4 6.64 -20.91 6.52
CA PHE A 4 6.83 -20.10 7.73
C PHE A 4 7.51 -18.77 7.43
N LYS A 5 8.45 -18.73 6.47
CA LYS A 5 9.10 -17.48 6.06
C LYS A 5 8.11 -16.51 5.42
N HIS A 6 7.24 -17.00 4.54
CA HIS A 6 6.20 -16.19 3.92
C HIS A 6 5.19 -15.68 4.95
N LEU A 7 4.69 -16.57 5.81
CA LEU A 7 3.77 -16.19 6.90
C LEU A 7 4.36 -15.13 7.83
N LYS A 8 5.63 -15.28 8.24
CA LYS A 8 6.34 -14.28 9.04
C LYS A 8 6.41 -12.93 8.32
N THR A 9 6.68 -12.94 7.01
CA THR A 9 6.81 -11.72 6.19
C THR A 9 5.50 -10.96 6.12
N ILE A 10 4.38 -11.62 5.80
CA ILE A 10 3.07 -10.96 5.70
C ILE A 10 2.56 -10.49 7.07
N ASN A 11 2.80 -11.24 8.14
CA ASN A 11 2.43 -10.85 9.50
C ASN A 11 3.21 -9.60 9.96
N HIS A 12 4.52 -9.57 9.69
CA HIS A 12 5.36 -8.44 10.07
C HIS A 12 4.95 -7.16 9.32
N HIS A 13 4.73 -7.25 8.01
CA HIS A 13 4.24 -6.14 7.22
C HIS A 13 2.89 -5.62 7.71
N LYS A 14 1.92 -6.52 7.91
CA LYS A 14 0.60 -6.17 8.46
C LYS A 14 0.70 -5.46 9.81
N TRP A 15 1.59 -5.91 10.68
CA TRP A 15 1.80 -5.29 11.98
C TRP A 15 2.38 -3.87 11.89
N LEU A 16 3.32 -3.63 10.97
CA LEU A 16 3.85 -2.28 10.72
C LEU A 16 2.75 -1.34 10.19
N VAL A 17 1.96 -1.79 9.22
CA VAL A 17 0.83 -1.00 8.69
C VAL A 17 -0.19 -0.73 9.79
N MET A 18 -0.48 -1.72 10.63
CA MET A 18 -1.37 -1.55 11.78
C MET A 18 -0.87 -0.45 12.72
N LYS A 19 0.42 -0.43 13.07
CA LYS A 19 1.02 0.61 13.90
C LYS A 19 0.87 2.01 13.29
N HIS A 20 1.18 2.16 12.00
CA HIS A 20 1.05 3.44 11.29
C HIS A 20 -0.40 3.90 11.21
N CYS A 21 -1.32 3.00 10.84
CA CYS A 21 -2.75 3.28 10.85
C CYS A 21 -3.24 3.71 12.24
N PHE A 22 -2.73 3.11 13.33
CA PHE A 22 -3.10 3.48 14.69
C PHE A 22 -2.56 4.86 15.07
N LYS A 23 -1.33 5.23 14.66
CA LYS A 23 -0.80 6.60 14.79
C LYS A 23 -1.72 7.62 14.10
N ALA A 24 -2.20 7.32 12.89
CA ALA A 24 -3.20 8.12 12.18
C ALA A 24 -4.62 8.07 12.80
N GLY A 25 -4.89 7.15 13.73
CA GLY A 25 -6.19 6.92 14.34
C GLY A 25 -7.15 6.04 13.51
N LEU A 26 -6.68 5.37 12.47
CA LEU A 26 -7.44 4.46 11.61
C LEU A 26 -7.38 3.00 12.11
N TYR A 27 -7.92 2.73 13.29
CA TYR A 27 -7.84 1.41 13.92
C TYR A 27 -8.44 0.29 13.07
N LYS A 28 -9.62 0.53 12.47
CA LYS A 28 -10.29 -0.47 11.61
C LYS A 28 -9.44 -0.82 10.37
N GLN A 29 -8.80 0.18 9.75
CA GLN A 29 -7.91 -0.02 8.61
C GLN A 29 -6.71 -0.88 9.02
N GLY A 30 -6.03 -0.53 10.12
CA GLY A 30 -4.88 -1.31 10.60
C GLY A 30 -5.22 -2.78 10.92
N LEU A 31 -6.37 -3.01 11.56
CA LEU A 31 -6.82 -4.36 11.91
C LEU A 31 -7.21 -5.19 10.68
N LEU A 32 -7.81 -4.57 9.66
CA LEU A 32 -8.31 -5.26 8.46
C LEU A 32 -7.39 -5.20 7.25
N HIS A 33 -6.26 -4.48 7.36
CA HIS A 33 -5.28 -4.37 6.30
C HIS A 33 -4.81 -5.77 5.86
N ASP A 34 -4.85 -6.01 4.55
CA ASP A 34 -4.31 -7.18 3.87
C ASP A 34 -4.81 -8.54 4.35
N MET A 35 -6.03 -8.60 4.88
CA MET A 35 -6.62 -9.88 5.30
C MET A 35 -6.80 -10.88 4.15
N SER A 36 -6.82 -10.42 2.89
CA SER A 36 -6.87 -11.31 1.73
C SER A 36 -5.56 -12.13 1.54
N LYS A 37 -4.42 -11.69 2.10
CA LYS A 37 -3.13 -12.41 2.02
C LYS A 37 -3.17 -13.80 2.64
N TYR A 38 -4.12 -14.05 3.54
CA TYR A 38 -4.33 -15.34 4.20
C TYR A 38 -5.30 -16.25 3.42
N SER A 39 -5.90 -15.77 2.33
CA SER A 39 -6.73 -16.61 1.47
C SER A 39 -5.89 -17.65 0.73
N PRO A 40 -6.45 -18.82 0.38
CA PRO A 40 -5.72 -19.84 -0.38
C PRO A 40 -5.10 -19.30 -1.68
N THR A 41 -5.81 -18.42 -2.39
CA THR A 41 -5.37 -17.81 -3.66
C THR A 41 -4.07 -17.05 -3.53
N GLU A 42 -3.92 -16.25 -2.47
CA GLU A 42 -2.74 -15.42 -2.26
C GLU A 42 -1.66 -16.15 -1.47
N PHE A 43 -2.04 -16.84 -0.40
CA PHE A 43 -1.09 -17.42 0.54
C PHE A 43 -0.26 -18.53 -0.11
N TRP A 44 -0.89 -19.48 -0.82
CA TRP A 44 -0.16 -20.60 -1.43
C TRP A 44 0.71 -20.17 -2.61
N ALA A 45 0.25 -19.20 -3.40
CA ALA A 45 1.10 -18.55 -4.42
C ALA A 45 2.31 -17.88 -3.74
N GLY A 46 2.06 -17.11 -2.67
CA GLY A 46 3.10 -16.48 -1.87
C GLY A 46 4.13 -17.46 -1.32
N VAL A 47 3.70 -18.63 -0.84
CA VAL A 47 4.58 -19.71 -0.38
C VAL A 47 5.39 -20.31 -1.54
N LYS A 48 4.75 -20.61 -2.67
CA LYS A 48 5.41 -21.22 -3.85
C LYS A 48 6.53 -20.31 -4.37
N TYR A 49 6.21 -19.04 -4.59
CA TYR A 49 7.09 -18.04 -5.20
C TYR A 49 7.94 -17.25 -4.17
N TYR A 50 7.97 -17.67 -2.91
CA TYR A 50 8.79 -17.01 -1.89
C TYR A 50 10.29 -17.08 -2.21
N GLN A 51 10.92 -15.90 -2.34
CA GLN A 51 12.36 -15.72 -2.58
C GLN A 51 13.05 -14.96 -1.43
N GLY A 52 12.32 -14.07 -0.73
CA GLY A 52 12.82 -13.28 0.40
C GLY A 52 13.46 -11.93 0.03
N THR A 53 13.72 -11.69 -1.26
CA THR A 53 14.34 -10.44 -1.76
C THR A 53 13.39 -9.55 -2.55
N ARG A 54 12.22 -10.06 -2.94
CA ARG A 54 11.19 -9.35 -3.70
C ARG A 54 9.80 -9.96 -3.50
N SER A 55 8.78 -9.30 -4.07
CA SER A 55 7.39 -9.76 -4.01
C SER A 55 7.21 -11.13 -4.70
N PRO A 56 6.59 -12.12 -4.03
CA PRO A 56 6.21 -13.38 -4.68
C PRO A 56 5.28 -13.19 -5.89
N ASN A 57 4.51 -12.09 -5.91
CA ASN A 57 3.63 -11.78 -7.03
C ASN A 57 4.40 -11.43 -8.31
N ASP A 58 5.60 -10.84 -8.21
CA ASP A 58 6.40 -10.53 -9.39
C ASP A 58 6.98 -11.81 -10.00
N ALA A 59 7.40 -12.75 -9.16
CA ALA A 59 7.81 -14.08 -9.59
C ALA A 59 6.67 -14.90 -10.21
N GLU A 60 5.45 -14.82 -9.66
CA GLU A 60 4.28 -15.43 -10.31
C GLU A 60 4.01 -14.80 -11.68
N ARG A 61 4.12 -13.47 -11.79
CA ARG A 61 3.90 -12.74 -13.03
C ARG A 61 4.91 -13.12 -14.11
N GLU A 62 6.18 -13.32 -13.76
CA GLU A 62 7.20 -13.80 -14.68
C GLU A 62 6.97 -15.24 -15.14
N ASP A 63 6.51 -16.12 -14.24
CA ASP A 63 6.25 -17.53 -14.54
C ASP A 63 5.00 -17.72 -15.43
N LYS A 64 3.94 -16.93 -15.22
CA LYS A 64 2.63 -17.15 -15.86
C LYS A 64 2.20 -16.04 -16.83
N GLY A 65 2.97 -14.95 -16.94
CA GLY A 65 2.55 -13.71 -17.60
C GLY A 65 1.54 -12.87 -16.79
N VAL A 66 1.02 -13.39 -15.68
CA VAL A 66 0.05 -12.73 -14.80
C VAL A 66 0.19 -13.24 -13.37
N SER A 67 -0.01 -12.37 -12.38
CA SER A 67 -0.12 -12.79 -10.99
C SER A 67 -1.57 -12.83 -10.54
N TYR A 68 -2.14 -14.04 -10.45
CA TYR A 68 -3.48 -14.25 -9.92
C TYR A 68 -3.58 -13.83 -8.46
N ALA A 69 -2.50 -14.03 -7.67
CA ALA A 69 -2.43 -13.54 -6.31
C ALA A 69 -2.55 -12.01 -6.27
N TRP A 70 -1.84 -11.28 -7.14
CA TRP A 70 -1.96 -9.82 -7.23
C TRP A 70 -3.34 -9.35 -7.69
N LEU A 71 -3.94 -10.00 -8.68
CA LEU A 71 -5.29 -9.66 -9.15
C LEU A 71 -6.33 -9.83 -8.02
N HIS A 72 -6.26 -10.95 -7.29
CA HIS A 72 -7.13 -11.21 -6.14
C HIS A 72 -6.92 -10.18 -5.03
N HIS A 73 -5.66 -9.82 -4.77
CA HIS A 73 -5.23 -8.92 -3.72
C HIS A 73 -5.68 -7.48 -3.93
N LYS A 74 -5.32 -6.89 -5.08
CA LYS A 74 -5.70 -5.52 -5.41
C LYS A 74 -7.22 -5.36 -5.58
N GLY A 75 -7.91 -6.44 -5.96
CA GLY A 75 -9.38 -6.48 -6.05
C GLY A 75 -10.12 -6.62 -4.72
N ARG A 76 -9.43 -6.81 -3.59
CA ARG A 76 -10.04 -6.96 -2.25
C ARG A 76 -9.56 -5.92 -1.24
N ASN A 77 -8.37 -5.36 -1.42
CA ASN A 77 -7.83 -4.35 -0.53
C ASN A 77 -7.95 -2.96 -1.16
N LYS A 78 -8.87 -2.17 -0.60
CA LYS A 78 -9.30 -0.87 -1.12
C LYS A 78 -8.23 0.23 -1.01
N HIS A 79 -7.10 -0.02 -0.35
CA HIS A 79 -5.98 0.93 -0.35
C HIS A 79 -5.10 0.80 -1.60
N HIS A 80 -5.25 -0.25 -2.41
CA HIS A 80 -4.61 -0.26 -3.74
C HIS A 80 -5.39 0.61 -4.72
N LEU A 81 -4.68 1.47 -5.43
CA LEU A 81 -5.25 2.37 -6.44
C LEU A 81 -5.97 1.58 -7.55
N GLU A 82 -5.51 0.38 -7.87
CA GLU A 82 -6.11 -0.48 -8.90
C GLU A 82 -7.50 -0.98 -8.54
N TYR A 83 -7.89 -0.98 -7.25
CA TYR A 83 -9.26 -1.27 -6.82
C TYR A 83 -10.23 -0.22 -7.38
N TRP A 84 -9.77 1.01 -7.58
CA TRP A 84 -10.57 2.17 -7.95
C TRP A 84 -10.44 2.53 -9.43
N ILE A 85 -9.99 1.59 -10.26
CA ILE A 85 -9.98 1.77 -11.71
C ILE A 85 -11.34 1.33 -12.25
N ASP A 86 -12.03 2.24 -12.93
CA ASP A 86 -13.32 1.99 -13.58
C ASP A 86 -13.47 2.93 -14.80
N TYR A 87 -14.58 2.81 -15.53
CA TYR A 87 -14.88 3.69 -16.65
C TYR A 87 -15.08 5.14 -16.19
N SER A 88 -14.38 6.06 -16.85
CA SER A 88 -14.52 7.48 -16.67
C SER A 88 -15.96 7.93 -16.94
N LEU A 89 -16.45 8.84 -16.11
CA LEU A 89 -17.75 9.48 -16.33
C LEU A 89 -17.70 10.48 -17.50
N ASP A 90 -16.50 10.96 -17.82
CA ASP A 90 -16.25 11.89 -18.92
C ASP A 90 -15.66 11.19 -20.16
N LYS A 91 -15.87 11.81 -21.33
CA LYS A 91 -15.25 11.51 -22.65
C LYS A 91 -14.94 10.03 -22.92
N GLY A 92 -15.94 9.31 -23.42
CA GLY A 92 -15.74 8.05 -24.15
C GLY A 92 -15.63 6.78 -23.29
N LYS A 93 -15.94 6.85 -21.98
CA LYS A 93 -15.95 5.70 -21.06
C LYS A 93 -14.63 4.92 -21.12
N GLN A 94 -13.50 5.61 -21.07
CA GLN A 94 -12.19 4.96 -20.99
C GLN A 94 -11.90 4.56 -19.54
N MET A 95 -11.06 3.55 -19.31
CA MET A 95 -10.66 3.19 -17.95
C MET A 95 -9.81 4.30 -17.35
N ALA A 96 -10.15 4.73 -16.14
CA ALA A 96 -9.48 5.78 -15.39
C ALA A 96 -9.47 5.46 -13.88
N GLY A 97 -8.54 6.09 -13.16
CA GLY A 97 -8.50 6.01 -11.70
C GLY A 97 -9.57 6.93 -11.11
N LEU A 98 -10.50 6.37 -10.33
CA LEU A 98 -11.52 7.12 -9.61
C LEU A 98 -10.98 7.64 -8.28
N LYS A 99 -11.61 8.72 -7.78
CA LYS A 99 -11.22 9.34 -6.52
C LYS A 99 -11.38 8.36 -5.36
N MET A 100 -10.30 8.13 -4.63
CA MET A 100 -10.30 7.25 -3.46
C MET A 100 -10.86 7.96 -2.23
N PRO A 101 -11.66 7.28 -1.38
CA PRO A 101 -11.98 7.78 -0.05
C PRO A 101 -10.71 8.00 0.78
N ILE A 102 -10.62 9.14 1.49
CA ILE A 102 -9.44 9.61 2.23
C ILE A 102 -8.81 8.52 3.13
N LYS A 103 -9.63 7.75 3.85
CA LYS A 103 -9.15 6.66 4.72
C LYS A 103 -8.29 5.62 4.00
N TYR A 104 -8.58 5.33 2.73
CA TYR A 104 -7.81 4.38 1.93
C TYR A 104 -6.57 5.02 1.30
N VAL A 105 -6.57 6.33 1.08
CA VAL A 105 -5.35 7.08 0.70
C VAL A 105 -4.34 7.06 1.85
N ILE A 106 -4.81 7.23 3.08
CA ILE A 106 -3.95 7.16 4.28
C ILE A 106 -3.48 5.73 4.53
N GLU A 107 -4.35 4.73 4.35
CA GLU A 107 -3.93 3.32 4.43
C GLU A 107 -2.87 3.00 3.36
N MET A 108 -3.03 3.49 2.13
CA MET A 108 -2.04 3.35 1.05
C MET A 108 -0.70 4.03 1.39
N PHE A 109 -0.75 5.20 2.03
CA PHE A 109 0.45 5.85 2.57
C PHE A 109 1.13 4.96 3.62
N CYS A 110 0.38 4.45 4.61
CA CYS A 110 0.91 3.59 5.68
C CYS A 110 1.52 2.29 5.13
N ASP A 111 0.86 1.70 4.14
CA ASP A 111 1.31 0.51 3.41
C ASP A 111 2.67 0.73 2.74
N ARG A 112 2.81 1.81 1.96
CA ARG A 112 4.07 2.17 1.29
C ARG A 112 5.20 2.41 2.27
N VAL A 113 4.95 3.13 3.36
CA VAL A 113 5.95 3.35 4.42
C VAL A 113 6.41 2.03 5.03
N ALA A 114 5.47 1.14 5.37
CA ALA A 114 5.80 -0.17 5.94
C ALA A 114 6.54 -1.08 4.93
N ALA A 115 6.18 -1.04 3.65
CA ALA A 115 6.86 -1.76 2.60
C ALA A 115 8.31 -1.27 2.44
N SER A 116 8.53 0.05 2.39
CA SER A 116 9.88 0.64 2.32
C SER A 116 10.74 0.23 3.51
N LYS A 117 10.20 0.23 4.73
CA LYS A 117 10.91 -0.25 5.92
C LYS A 117 11.31 -1.72 5.80
N ASN A 118 10.41 -2.58 5.34
CA ASN A 118 10.69 -4.00 5.17
C ASN A 118 11.79 -4.27 4.13
N TYR A 119 11.76 -3.58 3.00
CA TYR A 119 12.70 -3.82 1.91
C TYR A 119 14.07 -3.18 2.13
N ASN A 120 14.13 -2.02 2.80
CA ASN A 120 15.39 -1.28 3.00
C ASN A 120 16.06 -1.59 4.35
N GLY A 121 15.32 -2.11 5.34
CA GLY A 121 15.88 -2.51 6.63
C GLY A 121 16.67 -1.38 7.29
N ASP A 122 17.91 -1.66 7.67
CA ASP A 122 18.81 -0.69 8.32
C ASP A 122 19.18 0.51 7.43
N LYS A 123 18.96 0.41 6.11
CA LYS A 123 19.19 1.51 5.16
C LYS A 123 17.96 2.40 4.99
N TYR A 124 16.87 2.12 5.69
CA TYR A 124 15.63 2.87 5.55
C TYR A 124 15.82 4.35 5.90
N THR A 125 15.28 5.21 5.05
CA THR A 125 15.10 6.63 5.33
C THR A 125 13.65 7.04 5.08
N ASP A 126 13.19 8.11 5.73
CA ASP A 126 11.83 8.64 5.54
C ASP A 126 11.59 9.11 4.08
N ALA A 127 12.66 9.29 3.29
CA ALA A 127 12.59 9.58 1.87
C ALA A 127 12.20 8.38 0.98
N ASP A 128 12.38 7.15 1.46
CA ASP A 128 12.32 5.96 0.61
C ASP A 128 10.95 5.72 -0.02
N ALA A 129 9.88 5.97 0.74
CA ALA A 129 8.51 5.80 0.25
C ALA A 129 8.20 6.82 -0.85
N TYR A 130 8.67 8.07 -0.70
CA TYR A 130 8.57 9.10 -1.73
C TYR A 130 9.42 8.75 -2.96
N ASN A 131 10.67 8.33 -2.77
CA ASN A 131 11.59 7.98 -3.86
C ASN A 131 11.07 6.80 -4.69
N TYR A 132 10.42 5.82 -4.05
CA TYR A 132 9.77 4.73 -4.76
C TYR A 132 8.56 5.21 -5.58
N TYR A 133 7.71 6.04 -4.96
CA TYR A 133 6.54 6.62 -5.63
C TYR A 133 6.93 7.50 -6.82
N SER A 134 7.88 8.42 -6.64
CA SER A 134 8.28 9.40 -7.66
C SER A 134 8.85 8.75 -8.93
N ARG A 135 9.54 7.61 -8.82
CA ARG A 135 10.05 6.83 -9.96
C ARG A 135 8.96 6.18 -10.81
N SER A 136 7.74 6.03 -10.27
CA SER A 136 6.67 5.25 -10.90
C SER A 136 5.35 6.01 -11.05
N LYS A 137 5.29 7.28 -10.60
CA LYS A 137 4.03 8.03 -10.54
C LYS A 137 3.37 8.24 -11.90
N ASP A 138 4.16 8.35 -12.96
CA ASP A 138 3.65 8.55 -14.33
C ASP A 138 3.00 7.28 -14.91
N HIS A 139 3.22 6.11 -14.30
CA HIS A 139 2.62 4.84 -14.72
C HIS A 139 1.28 4.56 -14.04
N TYR A 140 0.90 5.34 -13.02
CA TYR A 140 -0.30 5.05 -12.25
C TYR A 140 -1.56 5.62 -12.88
N MET A 141 -2.56 4.77 -13.05
CA MET A 141 -3.93 5.17 -13.33
C MET A 141 -4.62 5.56 -12.00
N ILE A 142 -4.39 6.79 -11.56
CA ILE A 142 -4.84 7.32 -10.26
C ILE A 142 -5.52 8.68 -10.45
N HIS A 143 -6.59 8.92 -9.68
CA HIS A 143 -7.28 10.21 -9.70
C HIS A 143 -6.37 11.34 -9.22
N LEU A 144 -6.41 12.51 -9.89
CA LEU A 144 -5.53 13.65 -9.61
C LEU A 144 -5.52 14.04 -8.13
N GLU A 145 -6.68 14.26 -7.51
CA GLU A 145 -6.75 14.63 -6.10
C GLU A 145 -6.21 13.54 -5.14
N THR A 146 -6.34 12.27 -5.53
CA THR A 146 -5.78 11.16 -4.74
C THR A 146 -4.26 11.16 -4.83
N ALA A 147 -3.72 11.37 -6.04
CA ALA A 147 -2.28 11.49 -6.25
C ALA A 147 -1.69 12.68 -5.49
N VAL A 148 -2.31 13.85 -5.58
CA VAL A 148 -1.88 15.07 -4.87
C VAL A 148 -1.84 14.84 -3.35
N LEU A 149 -2.88 14.22 -2.78
CA LEU A 149 -2.91 13.94 -1.34
C LEU A 149 -1.83 12.93 -0.95
N LEU A 150 -1.67 11.84 -1.70
CA LEU A 150 -0.64 10.84 -1.44
C LEU A 150 0.77 11.45 -1.52
N GLU A 151 1.06 12.18 -2.59
CA GLU A 151 2.38 12.80 -2.82
C GLU A 151 2.69 13.82 -1.72
N LYS A 152 1.71 14.64 -1.32
CA LYS A 152 1.86 15.58 -0.19
C LYS A 152 2.27 14.87 1.09
N LEU A 153 1.65 13.75 1.43
CA LEU A 153 1.97 13.00 2.65
C LEU A 153 3.34 12.33 2.57
N LEU A 154 3.72 11.80 1.41
CA LEU A 154 5.04 11.21 1.20
C LEU A 154 6.17 12.26 1.26
N ILE A 155 5.93 13.46 0.70
CA ILE A 155 6.86 14.60 0.81
C ILE A 155 6.97 15.06 2.26
N MET A 156 5.84 15.18 2.97
CA MET A 156 5.84 15.57 4.38
C MET A 156 6.61 14.55 5.24
N LEU A 157 6.44 13.25 4.98
CA LEU A 157 7.23 12.21 5.65
C LEU A 157 8.73 12.41 5.40
N ARG A 158 9.14 12.58 4.14
CA ARG A 158 10.54 12.81 3.77
C ARG A 158 11.14 14.03 4.50
N ASP A 159 10.40 15.13 4.53
CA ASP A 159 10.93 16.43 4.98
C ASP A 159 10.80 16.64 6.49
N LYS A 160 9.80 16.02 7.12
CA LYS A 160 9.39 16.30 8.50
C LYS A 160 9.35 15.08 9.41
N GLY A 161 9.50 13.89 8.85
CA GLY A 161 9.49 12.63 9.57
C GLY A 161 8.10 12.15 9.99
N GLU A 162 8.07 10.96 10.58
CA GLU A 162 6.82 10.27 10.92
C GLU A 162 5.94 11.04 11.91
N ASP A 163 6.51 11.55 13.00
CA ASP A 163 5.70 12.07 14.10
C ASP A 163 4.91 13.31 13.68
N GLU A 164 5.52 14.24 12.95
CA GLU A 164 4.83 15.41 12.41
C GLU A 164 3.80 15.00 11.35
N THR A 165 4.16 14.08 10.46
CA THR A 165 3.27 13.62 9.38
C THR A 165 2.03 12.92 9.93
N PHE A 166 2.18 12.00 10.89
CA PHE A 166 1.05 11.31 11.50
C PHE A 166 0.20 12.25 12.37
N ALA A 167 0.80 13.22 13.04
CA ALA A 167 0.06 14.26 13.76
C ALA A 167 -0.79 15.11 12.80
N TYR A 168 -0.23 15.51 11.66
CA TYR A 168 -0.94 16.22 10.59
C TYR A 168 -2.09 15.39 10.03
N ILE A 169 -1.84 14.12 9.67
CA ILE A 169 -2.87 13.19 9.18
C ILE A 169 -4.03 13.08 10.19
N ARG A 170 -3.71 12.84 11.46
CA ARG A 170 -4.72 12.61 12.50
C ARG A 170 -5.60 13.84 12.73
N LYS A 171 -4.99 15.03 12.80
CA LYS A 171 -5.70 16.27 13.14
C LYS A 171 -6.33 16.95 11.92
N GLU A 172 -5.53 17.24 10.91
CA GLU A 172 -5.91 18.11 9.81
C GLU A 172 -6.66 17.38 8.70
N ILE A 173 -6.35 16.10 8.46
CA ILE A 173 -7.03 15.31 7.41
C ILE A 173 -8.22 14.53 7.99
N LEU A 174 -8.03 13.89 9.14
CA LEU A 174 -9.04 13.00 9.73
C LEU A 174 -9.91 13.66 10.80
N GLY A 175 -9.60 14.89 11.23
CA GLY A 175 -10.39 15.62 12.22
C GLY A 175 -10.45 14.94 13.59
N LYS A 176 -9.49 14.06 13.93
CA LYS A 176 -9.50 13.32 15.19
C LYS A 176 -8.89 14.17 16.30
N LYS A 177 -9.65 14.35 17.38
CA LYS A 177 -9.15 14.99 18.61
C LYS A 177 -8.08 14.10 19.28
N LYS A 178 -7.22 14.73 20.08
CA LYS A 178 -6.19 14.02 20.88
C LYS A 178 -6.86 12.96 21.74
#